data_AF-A0A1I7MXK6-F1
#
_entry.id   AF-A0A1I7MXK6-F1
#
_cell.length_a   1.000
_cell.length_b   1.000
_cell.length_c   1.000
_cell.angle_alpha   90.00
_cell.angle_beta   90.00
_cell.angle_gamma   90.00
#
_symmetry.space_group_name_H-M   'P 1'
#
loop_
_entity.id
_entity.type
_entity.pdbx_description
1 polymer ?
#
loop_
_entity_poly.entity_id
_entity_poly.type
_entity_poly.pdbx_seq_one_letter_code
_entity_poly.pdbx_strand_id
1 'polypeptide(L)'
;MASLFNFLKTFAIRKRKMRILARGEVSGHAHVLVKGKFISRKGKSYVRSTRRRPAVIRHLHEQAYVLTGQEIATGEHGDIVLLPGKYEVVQQLEYDPVTGINRWVWD
;
A
#
# COMPACT_ATOMS: atom_id res chain seq x y z
N MET A 1 -30.70 -3.85 -11.18
CA MET A 1 -29.79 -4.57 -10.27
C MET A 1 -28.29 -4.23 -10.45
N ALA A 2 -27.86 -3.45 -11.44
CA ALA A 2 -26.43 -3.10 -11.64
C ALA A 2 -25.82 -2.12 -10.61
N SER A 3 -26.65 -1.44 -9.81
CA SER A 3 -26.23 -0.37 -8.89
C SER A 3 -25.42 -0.87 -7.68
N LEU A 4 -25.89 -1.93 -7.00
CA LEU A 4 -25.27 -2.41 -5.77
C LEU A 4 -23.92 -3.12 -6.02
N PHE A 5 -23.83 -3.92 -7.09
CA PHE A 5 -22.59 -4.62 -7.45
C PHE A 5 -21.46 -3.63 -7.80
N ASN A 6 -21.78 -2.59 -8.59
CA ASN A 6 -20.81 -1.55 -8.93
C ASN A 6 -20.37 -0.73 -7.70
N PHE A 7 -21.30 -0.46 -6.77
CA PHE A 7 -20.97 0.21 -5.52
C PHE A 7 -20.01 -0.62 -4.66
N LEU A 8 -20.29 -1.91 -4.46
CA LEU A 8 -19.43 -2.81 -3.68
C LEU A 8 -18.03 -2.95 -4.30
N LYS A 9 -17.96 -3.06 -5.63
CA LYS A 9 -16.68 -3.12 -6.36
C LYS A 9 -15.87 -1.83 -6.17
N THR A 10 -16.50 -0.67 -6.33
CA THR A 10 -15.87 0.64 -6.15
C THR A 10 -15.38 0.84 -4.71
N PHE A 11 -16.20 0.47 -3.73
CA PHE A 11 -15.85 0.53 -2.32
C PHE A 11 -14.64 -0.36 -2.00
N ALA A 12 -14.61 -1.59 -2.52
CA ALA A 12 -13.50 -2.51 -2.33
C ALA A 12 -12.19 -1.98 -2.92
N ILE A 13 -12.22 -1.43 -4.15
CA ILE A 13 -11.06 -0.79 -4.79
C ILE A 13 -10.55 0.37 -3.93
N ARG A 14 -11.44 1.25 -3.48
CA ARG A 14 -11.07 2.39 -2.61
C ARG A 14 -10.42 1.92 -1.31
N LYS A 15 -10.98 0.89 -0.67
CA LYS A 15 -10.43 0.31 0.56
C LYS A 15 -9.04 -0.30 0.34
N ARG A 16 -8.79 -0.94 -0.81
CA ARG A 16 -7.48 -1.50 -1.14
C ARG A 16 -6.44 -0.41 -1.39
N LYS A 17 -6.78 0.63 -2.16
CA LYS A 17 -5.91 1.80 -2.38
C LYS A 17 -5.45 2.44 -1.07
N MET A 18 -6.33 2.56 -0.08
CA MET A 18 -5.97 3.11 1.24
C MET A 18 -4.95 2.27 2.04
N ARG A 19 -4.65 1.04 1.61
CA ARG A 19 -3.65 0.17 2.27
C ARG A 19 -2.30 0.23 1.58
N ILE A 20 -2.20 0.95 0.46
CA ILE A 20 -0.92 1.19 -0.21
C ILE A 20 -0.19 2.28 0.58
N LEU A 21 1.03 1.96 1.00
CA LEU A 21 1.89 2.88 1.76
C LEU A 21 2.87 3.61 0.85
N ALA A 22 3.25 2.96 -0.26
CA ALA A 22 4.01 3.55 -1.35
C ALA A 22 3.65 2.87 -2.67
N ARG A 23 3.58 3.66 -3.74
CA ARG A 23 3.27 3.24 -5.11
C ARG A 23 4.51 3.33 -5.97
N GLY A 24 4.36 3.03 -7.25
CA GLY A 24 5.15 3.70 -8.28
C GLY A 24 6.59 3.24 -8.42
N GLU A 25 6.99 2.15 -7.75
CA GLU A 25 8.22 1.44 -8.09
C GLU A 25 8.20 1.23 -9.60
N VAL A 26 9.20 1.73 -10.35
CA VAL A 26 9.21 1.82 -11.84
C VAL A 26 8.68 0.55 -12.55
N SER A 27 8.71 -0.59 -11.87
CA SER A 27 8.17 -1.90 -12.22
C SER A 27 6.64 -2.09 -12.11
N GLY A 28 5.86 -1.12 -11.63
CA GLY A 28 4.39 -1.24 -11.46
C GLY A 28 3.97 -1.92 -10.14
N HIS A 29 4.84 -1.84 -9.14
CA HIS A 29 4.68 -2.48 -7.86
C HIS A 29 4.39 -1.47 -6.72
N ALA A 30 3.96 -1.99 -5.57
CA ALA A 30 3.59 -1.18 -4.42
C ALA A 30 3.86 -1.89 -3.08
N HIS A 31 4.20 -1.08 -2.07
CA HIS A 31 4.26 -1.53 -0.68
C HIS A 31 2.87 -1.47 -0.04
N VAL A 32 2.33 -2.65 0.26
CA VAL A 32 0.95 -2.81 0.74
C VAL A 32 0.92 -3.28 2.20
N LEU A 33 0.19 -2.58 3.05
CA LEU A 33 -0.08 -3.00 4.42
C LEU A 33 -1.08 -4.17 4.43
N VAL A 34 -0.62 -5.41 4.39
CA VAL A 34 -1.46 -6.64 4.39
C VAL A 34 -1.93 -7.05 5.78
N LYS A 35 -1.22 -6.67 6.84
CA LYS A 35 -1.66 -6.85 8.24
C LYS A 35 -1.35 -5.59 9.07
N GLY A 36 -2.11 -5.37 10.14
CA GLY A 36 -1.96 -4.21 11.03
C GLY A 36 -3.18 -3.29 10.99
N LYS A 37 -3.03 -2.08 11.56
CA LYS A 37 -4.07 -1.05 11.57
C LYS A 37 -3.54 0.25 10.95
N PHE A 38 -4.20 0.70 9.88
CA PHE A 38 -3.98 2.02 9.30
C PHE A 38 -4.81 3.08 10.06
N ILE A 39 -4.23 4.25 10.30
CA ILE A 39 -4.85 5.36 11.04
C ILE A 39 -4.54 6.64 10.30
N SER A 40 -5.57 7.35 9.82
CA SER A 40 -5.43 8.72 9.31
C SER A 40 -5.91 9.70 10.39
N ARG A 41 -5.09 10.69 10.74
CA ARG A 41 -5.41 11.70 11.76
C ARG A 41 -4.73 13.03 11.42
N LYS A 42 -5.51 14.11 11.35
CA LYS A 42 -5.02 15.50 11.11
C LYS A 42 -4.09 15.60 9.89
N GLY A 43 -4.47 15.00 8.76
CA GLY A 43 -3.67 15.03 7.54
C GLY A 43 -2.43 14.12 7.53
N LYS A 44 -2.17 13.38 8.61
CA LYS A 44 -1.07 12.41 8.70
C LYS A 44 -1.59 10.98 8.70
N SER A 45 -0.81 10.09 8.09
CA SER A 45 -1.09 8.66 8.01
C SER A 45 -0.15 7.89 8.92
N TYR A 46 -0.67 6.87 9.60
CA TYR A 46 0.07 6.05 10.55
C TYR A 46 -0.27 4.57 10.41
N VAL A 47 0.74 3.72 10.67
CA VAL A 47 0.57 2.28 10.87
C VAL A 47 0.78 1.95 12.34
N ARG A 48 -0.20 1.27 12.95
CA ARG A 48 -0.07 0.73 14.30
C ARG A 48 0.18 -0.77 14.23
N SER A 49 1.29 -1.20 14.83
CA SER A 49 1.69 -2.59 15.03
C SER A 49 1.59 -2.95 16.51
N THR A 50 1.12 -4.14 16.85
CA THR A 50 1.09 -4.64 18.24
C THR A 50 1.64 -6.06 18.31
N ARG A 51 2.05 -6.52 19.50
CA ARG A 51 2.54 -7.90 19.68
C ARG A 51 1.52 -8.96 19.22
N ARG A 52 0.22 -8.74 19.46
CA ARG A 52 -0.85 -9.67 19.06
C ARG A 52 -1.25 -9.52 17.59
N ARG A 53 -0.99 -8.37 16.97
CA ARG A 53 -1.33 -8.07 15.58
C ARG A 53 -0.18 -7.27 14.94
N PRO A 54 0.94 -7.94 14.61
CA PRO A 54 2.06 -7.27 13.95
C PRO A 54 1.59 -6.71 12.62
N ALA A 55 2.05 -5.51 12.30
CA ALA A 55 1.87 -4.95 10.98
C ALA A 55 2.84 -5.61 10.00
N VAL A 56 2.33 -5.97 8.83
CA VAL A 56 3.11 -6.61 7.77
C VAL A 56 2.88 -5.80 6.51
N ILE A 57 3.99 -5.37 5.91
CA ILE A 57 4.02 -4.67 4.63
C ILE A 57 4.63 -5.64 3.62
N ARG A 58 3.95 -5.81 2.49
CA ARG A 58 4.37 -6.71 1.42
C ARG A 58 4.55 -5.94 0.14
N HIS A 59 5.55 -6.32 -0.64
CA HIS A 59 5.78 -5.79 -1.96
C HIS A 59 4.93 -6.58 -2.99
N LEU A 60 3.94 -5.91 -3.59
CA LEU A 60 2.92 -6.54 -4.44
C LEU A 60 2.80 -5.82 -5.78
N HIS A 61 2.40 -6.56 -6.83
CA HIS A 61 1.97 -5.96 -8.09
C HIS A 61 0.70 -5.13 -7.87
N GLU A 62 0.77 -3.82 -8.13
CA GLU A 62 -0.27 -2.87 -7.68
C GLU A 62 -1.61 -3.16 -8.36
N GLN A 63 -1.63 -3.32 -9.69
CA GLN A 63 -2.89 -3.48 -10.42
C GLN A 63 -3.65 -4.75 -10.03
N ALA A 64 -2.94 -5.88 -9.88
CA ALA A 64 -3.51 -7.13 -9.40
C ALA A 64 -4.14 -6.92 -8.01
N TYR A 65 -3.41 -6.31 -7.09
CA TYR A 65 -3.94 -6.02 -5.77
C TYR A 65 -5.14 -5.07 -5.80
N VAL A 66 -5.05 -3.93 -6.49
CA VAL A 66 -6.10 -2.90 -6.51
C VAL A 66 -7.37 -3.39 -7.21
N LEU A 67 -7.25 -4.00 -8.39
CA LEU A 67 -8.39 -4.35 -9.25
C LEU A 67 -9.05 -5.66 -8.83
N THR A 68 -8.26 -6.70 -8.57
CA THR A 68 -8.78 -8.06 -8.30
C THR A 68 -8.69 -8.43 -6.82
N GLY A 69 -7.80 -7.79 -6.05
CA GLY A 69 -7.51 -8.16 -4.66
C GLY A 69 -6.48 -9.29 -4.54
N GLN A 70 -5.86 -9.71 -5.65
CA GLN A 70 -4.82 -10.73 -5.62
C GLN A 70 -3.51 -10.16 -5.07
N GLU A 71 -2.92 -10.87 -4.11
CA GLU A 71 -1.61 -10.54 -3.54
C GLU A 71 -0.51 -11.26 -4.33
N ILE A 72 -0.16 -10.72 -5.49
CA ILE A 72 0.94 -11.24 -6.32
C ILE A 72 2.24 -10.60 -5.85
N ALA A 73 3.08 -11.39 -5.18
CA ALA A 73 4.41 -10.97 -4.76
C ALA A 73 5.34 -10.79 -5.95
N THR A 74 6.19 -9.77 -5.90
CA THR A 74 7.10 -9.42 -6.99
C THR A 74 8.41 -10.19 -6.91
N GLY A 75 8.74 -10.73 -5.72
CA GLY A 75 9.99 -11.43 -5.44
C GLY A 75 11.20 -10.49 -5.25
N GLU A 76 11.04 -9.19 -5.47
CA GLU A 76 12.11 -8.19 -5.36
C GLU A 76 12.51 -7.98 -3.89
N HIS A 77 11.54 -7.92 -2.98
CA HIS A 77 11.75 -7.67 -1.55
C HIS A 77 10.99 -8.68 -0.67
N GLY A 78 11.54 -9.00 0.50
CA GLY A 78 10.86 -9.79 1.52
C GLY A 78 9.79 -9.02 2.28
N ASP A 79 8.89 -9.73 2.95
CA ASP A 79 7.88 -9.14 3.82
C ASP A 79 8.53 -8.32 4.95
N ILE A 80 8.07 -7.09 5.15
CA ILE A 80 8.52 -6.22 6.25
C ILE A 80 7.56 -6.40 7.42
N VAL A 81 8.06 -6.99 8.51
CA VAL A 81 7.31 -7.16 9.76
C VAL A 81 7.70 -6.04 10.73
N LEU A 82 6.76 -5.16 11.04
CA LEU A 82 7.01 -4.06 11.97
C LEU A 82 6.94 -4.54 13.42
N LEU A 83 7.93 -4.16 14.22
CA LEU A 83 7.89 -4.30 15.67
C LEU A 83 6.67 -3.55 16.26
N PRO A 84 6.25 -3.87 17.49
CA PRO A 84 5.16 -3.16 18.15
C PRO A 84 5.46 -1.66 18.26
N GLY A 85 4.54 -0.81 17.79
CA GLY A 85 4.77 0.62 17.71
C GLY A 85 3.74 1.36 16.87
N LYS A 86 3.94 2.69 16.78
CA LYS A 86 3.19 3.58 15.92
C LYS A 86 4.16 4.23 14.94
N TYR A 87 3.97 3.98 13.66
CA TYR A 87 4.84 4.41 12.58
C TYR A 87 4.12 5.47 11.76
N GLU A 88 4.78 6.59 11.49
CA GLU A 88 4.30 7.57 10.52
C GLU A 88 4.56 7.04 9.11
N VAL A 89 3.56 7.13 8.24
CA VAL A 89 3.71 6.81 6.82
C VAL A 89 4.22 8.08 6.16
N VAL A 90 5.46 8.03 5.72
CA VAL A 90 6.13 9.12 5.01
C VAL A 90 6.16 8.77 3.54
N GLN A 91 5.98 9.77 2.69
CA GLN A 91 6.04 9.59 1.25
C GLN A 91 7.44 9.31 0.78
N GLN A 92 7.54 8.46 -0.23
CA GLN A 92 8.79 8.13 -0.85
C GLN A 92 9.05 9.07 -2.03
N LEU A 93 10.31 9.49 -2.13
CA LEU A 93 10.87 10.10 -3.32
C LEU A 93 11.60 8.98 -4.06
N GLU A 94 11.19 8.72 -5.29
CA GLU A 94 11.78 7.68 -6.13
C GLU A 94 12.63 8.29 -7.23
N TYR A 95 13.79 7.69 -7.47
CA TYR A 95 14.65 8.07 -8.58
C TYR A 95 14.29 7.23 -9.81
N ASP A 96 13.89 7.88 -10.90
CA ASP A 96 13.69 7.22 -12.20
C ASP A 96 15.05 7.21 -12.95
N PRO A 97 15.73 6.06 -13.09
CA PRO A 97 17.03 5.99 -13.74
C PRO A 97 16.97 6.20 -15.26
N VAL A 98 15.79 6.03 -15.88
CA VAL A 98 15.61 6.22 -17.33
C VAL A 98 15.57 7.71 -17.66
N THR A 99 14.87 8.49 -16.85
CA THR A 99 14.72 9.93 -17.06
C THR A 99 15.66 10.78 -16.21
N GLY A 100 16.35 10.19 -15.24
CA GLY A 100 17.33 10.84 -14.39
C GLY A 100 16.74 11.82 -13.38
N ILE A 101 15.44 11.74 -13.09
CA ILE A 101 14.74 12.67 -12.19
C ILE A 101 14.18 11.96 -10.96
N ASN A 102 14.19 12.69 -9.84
CA ASN A 102 13.46 12.28 -8.65
C ASN A 102 11.97 12.64 -8.82
N ARG A 103 11.09 11.65 -8.64
CA ARG A 103 9.66 11.83 -8.63
C ARG A 103 9.16 11.52 -7.24
N TRP A 104 8.38 12.43 -6.68
CA TRP A 104 7.62 12.05 -5.50
C TRP A 104 6.57 11.03 -5.91
N VAL A 105 6.54 9.92 -5.19
CA VAL A 105 5.49 8.93 -5.36
C VAL A 105 4.27 9.44 -4.59
N TRP A 106 3.34 10.06 -5.33
CA TRP A 106 2.02 10.45 -4.85
C TRP A 106 0.92 9.62 -5.54
N ASP A 107 -0.26 9.63 -4.91
CA ASP A 107 -1.50 9.06 -5.43
C ASP A 107 -2.05 9.79 -6.65
#